data_AF-A0A2V1BJV7-F1
#
_entry.id   AF-A0A2V1BJV7-F1
#
_cell.length_a   1.000
_cell.length_b   1.000
_cell.length_c   1.000
_cell.angle_alpha   90.00
_cell.angle_beta   90.00
_cell.angle_gamma   90.00
#
_symmetry.space_group_name_H-M   'P 1'
#
loop_
_entity.id
_entity.type
_entity.pdbx_description
1 polymer ?
#
loop_
_entity_poly.entity_id
_entity_poly.type
_entity_poly.pdbx_seq_one_letter_code
_entity_poly.pdbx_strand_id
1 'polypeptide(L)'
;MQSIPPTISNGTSDGGFKGQPLKAYHLEFLTNPHSDKVVITSRHPTSVAISEEKEMEFTPPGRDLIKTIHLTPRFTRPAFPTWFQENFNGLLSWGLNTIIKLFPGLTPRLIDSAMDTLIDDAYTDRSFNVFNVGDGTNAIPALAGTIYVPISKDQYLVALDTIRDTAKQYAAAHKHYQTGMISLRFIKGSIAFLSPNEDYCSFEFIFTGETTYAQEMLNQYEAALRQKLGENKVWIHWGQLVDETKVKERGKQYAGFDKWKEVKTELDPDGRFTGWETTVL
;
A
#
# COMPACT_ATOMS: atom_id res chain seq x y z
N MET A 1 30.55 -0.85 4.89
CA MET A 1 30.00 -2.22 4.90
C MET A 1 30.26 -2.81 3.53
N GLN A 2 30.93 -3.96 3.41
CA GLN A 2 30.96 -4.70 2.15
C GLN A 2 29.54 -5.18 1.87
N SER A 3 28.91 -4.68 0.80
CA SER A 3 27.60 -5.18 0.37
C SER A 3 27.80 -6.57 -0.21
N ILE A 4 27.48 -7.59 0.58
CA ILE A 4 27.34 -8.95 0.04
C ILE A 4 26.15 -8.87 -0.93
N PRO A 5 26.33 -9.13 -2.24
CA PRO A 5 25.22 -9.13 -3.18
C PRO A 5 24.16 -10.11 -2.67
N PRO A 6 22.87 -9.75 -2.70
CA PRO A 6 21.86 -10.58 -2.09
C PRO A 6 21.80 -11.92 -2.79
N THR A 7 21.73 -12.99 -2.00
CA THR A 7 21.46 -14.32 -2.52
C THR A 7 20.08 -14.29 -3.17
N ILE A 8 20.02 -14.50 -4.48
CA ILE A 8 18.78 -14.60 -5.23
C ILE A 8 18.21 -16.00 -5.07
N SER A 9 16.93 -16.05 -4.76
CA SER A 9 16.19 -17.27 -4.52
C SER A 9 15.95 -18.04 -5.82
N ASN A 10 16.11 -19.36 -5.74
CA ASN A 10 15.77 -20.31 -6.80
C ASN A 10 14.28 -20.69 -6.78
N GLY A 11 13.56 -20.41 -5.68
CA GLY A 11 12.13 -20.63 -5.52
C GLY A 11 11.70 -22.08 -5.34
N THR A 12 12.63 -23.01 -5.13
CA THR A 12 12.33 -24.44 -4.98
C THR A 12 12.87 -25.03 -3.68
N SER A 13 14.04 -24.60 -3.21
CA SER A 13 14.71 -25.25 -2.07
C SER A 13 15.12 -24.30 -0.94
N ASP A 14 14.98 -22.99 -1.14
CA ASP A 14 15.48 -21.96 -0.22
C ASP A 14 14.36 -21.18 0.49
N GLY A 15 13.10 -21.50 0.20
CA GLY A 15 11.93 -20.86 0.79
C GLY A 15 11.69 -19.42 0.32
N GLY A 16 12.44 -18.94 -0.67
CA GLY A 16 12.23 -17.62 -1.27
C GLY A 16 11.32 -17.66 -2.50
N PHE A 17 11.05 -16.49 -3.09
CA PHE A 17 10.40 -16.39 -4.40
C PHE A 17 11.45 -16.43 -5.51
N LYS A 18 11.23 -17.24 -6.54
CA LYS A 18 12.18 -17.36 -7.66
C LYS A 18 12.52 -15.99 -8.23
N GLY A 19 13.82 -15.68 -8.36
CA GLY A 19 14.30 -14.41 -8.91
C GLY A 19 14.24 -13.22 -7.94
N GLN A 20 13.82 -13.43 -6.69
CA GLN A 20 13.79 -12.41 -5.65
C GLN A 20 14.94 -12.62 -4.64
N PRO A 21 15.46 -11.57 -4.00
CA PRO A 21 16.46 -11.70 -2.93
C PRO A 21 15.88 -12.45 -1.71
N LEU A 22 16.64 -13.40 -1.15
CA LEU A 22 16.28 -14.11 0.09
C LEU A 22 16.20 -13.17 1.31
N LYS A 23 16.91 -12.03 1.26
CA LYS A 23 16.92 -11.00 2.30
C LYS A 23 16.64 -9.63 1.69
N ALA A 24 15.41 -9.43 1.23
CA ALA A 24 14.95 -8.11 0.80
C ALA A 24 14.91 -7.13 1.98
N TYR A 25 15.23 -5.86 1.74
CA TYR A 25 14.97 -4.80 2.72
C TYR A 25 13.47 -4.45 2.76
N HIS A 26 12.81 -4.57 1.60
CA HIS A 26 11.39 -4.36 1.43
C HIS A 26 10.83 -5.46 0.53
N LEU A 27 9.72 -6.05 0.96
CA LEU A 27 8.94 -7.01 0.20
C LEU A 27 7.48 -6.55 0.22
N GLU A 28 6.88 -6.51 -0.95
CA GLU A 28 5.48 -6.11 -1.14
C GLU A 28 4.78 -7.05 -2.11
N PHE A 29 3.56 -7.44 -1.75
CA PHE A 29 2.66 -8.15 -2.65
C PHE A 29 1.51 -7.24 -3.04
N LEU A 30 1.29 -7.09 -4.35
CA LEU A 30 0.09 -6.47 -4.88
C LEU A 30 -0.84 -7.60 -5.29
N THR A 31 -2.04 -7.66 -4.72
CA THR A 31 -3.03 -8.68 -5.02
C THR A 31 -4.31 -8.07 -5.53
N ASN A 32 -4.95 -8.77 -6.48
CA ASN A 32 -6.34 -8.52 -6.81
C ASN A 32 -7.22 -9.45 -5.96
N PRO A 33 -8.09 -8.94 -5.07
CA PRO A 33 -8.90 -9.81 -4.21
C PRO A 33 -9.93 -10.64 -4.99
N HIS A 34 -10.22 -10.29 -6.25
CA HIS A 34 -11.21 -10.95 -7.10
C HIS A 34 -10.60 -11.95 -8.09
N SER A 35 -9.27 -12.09 -8.13
CA SER A 35 -8.58 -13.08 -8.97
C SER A 35 -7.51 -13.82 -8.14
N ASP A 36 -6.74 -14.70 -8.79
CA ASP A 36 -5.56 -15.35 -8.18
C ASP A 36 -4.25 -14.59 -8.50
N LYS A 37 -4.36 -13.40 -9.09
CA LYS A 37 -3.19 -12.64 -9.55
C LYS A 37 -2.48 -11.97 -8.38
N VAL A 38 -1.16 -12.16 -8.36
CA VAL A 38 -0.24 -11.49 -7.44
C VAL A 38 0.96 -10.96 -8.22
N VAL A 39 1.36 -9.72 -7.91
CA VAL A 39 2.64 -9.15 -8.33
C VAL A 39 3.51 -8.99 -7.09
N ILE A 40 4.73 -9.51 -7.17
CA ILE A 40 5.69 -9.48 -6.07
C ILE A 40 6.75 -8.44 -6.42
N THR A 41 6.94 -7.46 -5.56
CA THR A 41 8.04 -6.49 -5.68
C THR A 41 8.97 -6.61 -4.49
N SER A 42 10.27 -6.53 -4.76
CA SER A 42 11.29 -6.47 -3.71
C SER A 42 12.27 -5.35 -3.98
N ARG A 43 12.86 -4.82 -2.92
CA ARG A 43 13.94 -3.83 -3.00
C ARG A 43 15.07 -4.28 -2.11
N HIS A 44 16.30 -4.20 -2.63
CA HIS A 44 17.50 -4.67 -1.95
C HIS A 44 18.71 -3.80 -2.32
N PRO A 45 19.69 -3.66 -1.42
CA PRO A 45 20.95 -3.01 -1.76
C PRO A 45 21.67 -3.75 -2.87
N THR A 46 22.25 -3.00 -3.81
CA THR A 46 23.06 -3.55 -4.90
C THR A 46 24.43 -2.86 -4.92
N SER A 47 25.43 -3.55 -5.46
CA SER A 47 26.81 -3.05 -5.58
C SER A 47 27.04 -2.27 -6.88
N VAL A 48 25.98 -1.95 -7.63
CA VAL A 48 26.08 -1.20 -8.89
C VAL A 48 26.50 0.24 -8.58
N ALA A 49 27.57 0.70 -9.23
CA ALA A 49 27.96 2.11 -9.19
C ALA A 49 26.85 2.94 -9.83
N ILE A 50 26.22 3.81 -9.03
CA ILE A 50 25.27 4.81 -9.52
C ILE A 50 26.08 6.06 -9.87
N SER A 51 25.75 6.72 -10.98
CA SER A 51 26.43 7.97 -11.39
C SER A 51 26.39 9.00 -10.26
N GLU A 52 27.56 9.55 -9.89
CA GLU A 52 27.73 10.61 -8.89
C GLU A 52 27.18 11.96 -9.37
N GLU A 53 27.00 12.15 -10.68
CA GLU A 53 26.61 13.45 -11.26
C GLU A 53 25.15 13.86 -10.98
N LYS A 54 24.34 13.01 -10.34
CA LYS A 54 22.93 13.29 -10.00
C LYS A 54 22.70 13.48 -8.50
N GLU A 55 23.72 13.94 -7.78
CA GLU A 55 23.74 13.94 -6.32
C GLU A 55 22.68 14.81 -5.64
N MET A 56 22.16 15.84 -6.31
CA MET A 56 21.18 16.77 -5.75
C MET A 56 20.21 17.37 -6.79
N GLU A 57 19.81 16.63 -7.82
CA GLU A 57 18.62 17.02 -8.58
C GLU A 57 17.37 16.57 -7.82
N PHE A 58 17.09 17.23 -6.70
CA PHE A 58 15.72 17.35 -6.20
C PHE A 58 15.02 18.41 -7.05
N THR A 59 14.74 18.06 -8.30
CA THR A 59 13.81 18.83 -9.12
C THR A 59 12.44 18.24 -8.76
N PRO A 60 11.62 18.87 -7.90
CA PRO A 60 10.24 18.42 -7.73
C PRO A 60 9.63 18.44 -9.13
N PRO A 61 9.08 17.33 -9.65
CA PRO A 61 8.51 17.29 -10.99
C PRO A 61 7.28 18.21 -11.03
N GLY A 62 7.53 19.47 -11.33
CA GLY A 62 6.54 20.52 -11.45
C GLY A 62 6.86 21.32 -12.69
N ARG A 63 6.38 20.83 -13.83
CA ARG A 63 6.15 21.56 -15.09
C ARG A 63 7.38 22.17 -15.79
N ASP A 64 7.86 21.47 -16.81
CA ASP A 64 8.20 22.11 -18.08
C ASP A 64 7.80 21.16 -19.21
N LEU A 65 6.60 21.38 -19.76
CA LEU A 65 6.18 20.81 -21.03
C LEU A 65 7.14 21.36 -22.10
N ILE A 66 8.01 20.48 -22.61
CA ILE A 66 9.06 20.74 -23.61
C ILE A 66 10.38 21.24 -23.00
N LYS A 67 11.20 20.30 -22.50
CA LYS A 67 12.66 20.35 -22.70
C LYS A 67 13.17 19.00 -23.16
N THR A 68 13.65 18.98 -24.40
CA THR A 68 14.41 17.90 -25.00
C THR A 68 15.70 17.69 -24.19
N ILE A 69 15.69 16.73 -23.28
CA ILE A 69 16.91 16.26 -22.60
C ILE A 69 17.08 14.79 -22.97
N HIS A 70 18.23 14.49 -23.56
CA HIS A 70 18.71 13.14 -23.79
C HIS A 70 18.96 12.45 -22.44
N LEU A 71 17.91 11.83 -21.90
CA LEU A 71 18.05 10.90 -20.79
C LEU A 71 18.46 9.54 -21.35
N THR A 72 19.52 8.95 -20.79
CA THR A 72 19.99 7.63 -21.18
C THR A 72 18.93 6.57 -20.82
N PRO A 73 18.63 5.59 -21.70
CA PRO A 73 17.50 4.65 -21.56
C PRO A 73 17.50 3.76 -20.32
N ARG A 74 18.58 3.78 -19.52
CA ARG A 74 18.81 2.85 -18.40
C ARG A 74 18.22 3.34 -17.07
N PHE A 75 17.78 4.60 -16.98
CA PHE A 75 17.36 5.22 -15.72
C PHE A 75 16.02 5.97 -15.81
N THR A 76 15.23 5.73 -16.85
CA THR A 76 13.91 6.34 -17.01
C THR A 76 12.84 5.28 -16.99
N ARG A 77 11.78 5.48 -16.17
CA ARG A 77 10.49 4.83 -16.42
C ARG A 77 10.14 5.09 -17.89
N PRO A 78 9.56 4.13 -18.63
CA PRO A 78 9.28 4.32 -20.05
C PRO A 78 8.50 5.62 -20.26
N ALA A 79 9.12 6.58 -20.96
CA ALA A 79 8.65 7.96 -21.05
C ALA A 79 7.27 8.09 -21.70
N PHE A 80 6.87 7.09 -22.49
CA PHE A 80 5.61 7.09 -23.21
C PHE A 80 4.40 6.82 -22.29
N PRO A 81 4.39 5.78 -21.43
CA PRO A 81 3.39 5.63 -20.35
C PRO A 81 3.24 6.84 -19.43
N THR A 82 4.36 7.45 -19.00
CA THR A 82 4.33 8.61 -18.09
C THR A 82 3.77 9.85 -18.80
N TRP A 83 4.22 10.13 -20.02
CA TRP A 83 3.68 11.21 -20.85
C TRP A 83 2.19 11.02 -21.16
N PHE A 84 1.77 9.79 -21.46
CA PHE A 84 0.36 9.48 -21.74
C PHE A 84 -0.52 9.63 -20.49
N GLN A 85 -0.06 9.20 -19.32
CA GLN A 85 -0.72 9.47 -18.05
C GLN A 85 -0.83 10.98 -17.79
N GLU A 86 0.26 11.74 -17.88
CA GLU A 86 0.26 13.17 -17.58
C GLU A 86 -0.66 13.99 -18.50
N ASN A 87 -0.77 13.63 -19.78
CA ASN A 87 -1.54 14.39 -20.77
C ASN A 87 -3.00 13.91 -20.94
N PHE A 88 -3.32 12.67 -20.57
CA PHE A 88 -4.66 12.10 -20.76
C PHE A 88 -5.32 11.56 -19.48
N ASN A 89 -4.71 11.74 -18.29
CA ASN A 89 -5.21 11.23 -17.02
C ASN A 89 -6.68 11.60 -16.75
N GLY A 90 -7.11 12.82 -17.07
CA GLY A 90 -8.50 13.25 -16.86
C GLY A 90 -9.51 12.46 -17.71
N LEU A 91 -9.19 12.25 -19.00
CA LEU A 91 -10.06 11.53 -19.93
C LEU A 91 -10.02 10.02 -19.69
N LEU A 92 -8.85 9.46 -19.39
CA LEU A 92 -8.71 8.04 -19.02
C LEU A 92 -9.38 7.73 -17.70
N SER A 93 -9.20 8.57 -16.68
CA SER A 93 -9.87 8.39 -15.39
C SER A 93 -11.37 8.52 -15.55
N TRP A 94 -11.87 9.49 -16.32
CA TRP A 94 -13.29 9.61 -16.63
C TRP A 94 -13.82 8.38 -17.38
N GLY A 95 -13.10 7.90 -18.40
CA GLY A 95 -13.49 6.72 -19.18
C GLY A 95 -13.51 5.45 -18.34
N LEU A 96 -12.45 5.21 -17.54
CA LEU A 96 -12.37 4.08 -16.62
C LEU A 96 -13.47 4.13 -15.56
N ASN A 97 -13.69 5.30 -14.93
CA ASN A 97 -14.77 5.48 -13.97
C ASN A 97 -16.15 5.23 -14.60
N THR A 98 -16.35 5.67 -15.85
CA THR A 98 -17.61 5.44 -16.58
C THR A 98 -17.81 3.95 -16.89
N ILE A 99 -16.76 3.25 -17.34
CA ILE A 99 -16.81 1.81 -17.58
C ILE A 99 -17.09 1.05 -16.28
N ILE A 100 -16.45 1.40 -15.17
CA ILE A 100 -16.67 0.77 -13.86
C ILE A 100 -18.11 1.02 -13.38
N LYS A 101 -18.65 2.23 -13.58
CA LYS A 101 -20.05 2.56 -13.23
C LYS A 101 -21.06 1.77 -14.07
N LEU A 102 -20.81 1.58 -15.38
CA LEU A 102 -21.74 0.89 -16.28
C LEU A 102 -21.60 -0.65 -16.25
N PHE A 103 -20.39 -1.15 -16.05
CA PHE A 103 -20.03 -2.56 -16.12
C PHE A 103 -19.11 -2.96 -14.95
N PRO A 104 -19.59 -2.91 -13.70
CA PRO A 104 -18.74 -3.14 -12.52
C PRO A 104 -18.09 -4.53 -12.49
N GLY A 105 -18.69 -5.52 -13.18
CA GLY A 105 -18.10 -6.86 -13.33
C GLY A 105 -16.80 -6.91 -14.15
N LEU A 106 -16.42 -5.83 -14.84
CA LEU A 106 -15.13 -5.73 -15.53
C LEU A 106 -13.98 -5.31 -14.61
N THR A 107 -14.28 -4.76 -13.42
CA THR A 107 -13.28 -4.27 -12.47
C THR A 107 -12.16 -5.28 -12.19
N PRO A 108 -12.43 -6.58 -11.92
CA PRO A 108 -11.37 -7.56 -11.70
C PRO A 108 -10.37 -7.64 -12.86
N ARG A 109 -10.85 -7.62 -14.11
CA ARG A 109 -9.99 -7.71 -15.31
C ARG A 109 -9.17 -6.44 -15.52
N LEU A 110 -9.76 -5.27 -15.21
CA LEU A 110 -9.05 -3.99 -15.30
C LEU A 110 -7.91 -3.93 -14.28
N ILE A 111 -8.12 -4.40 -13.06
CA ILE A 111 -7.07 -4.50 -12.03
C ILE A 111 -5.98 -5.48 -12.49
N ASP A 112 -6.35 -6.66 -12.97
CA ASP A 112 -5.36 -7.62 -13.49
C ASP A 112 -4.52 -7.01 -14.61
N SER A 113 -5.15 -6.29 -15.56
CA SER A 113 -4.43 -5.62 -16.64
C SER A 113 -3.52 -4.51 -16.12
N ALA A 114 -3.95 -3.74 -15.12
CA ALA A 114 -3.12 -2.71 -14.51
C ALA A 114 -1.90 -3.32 -13.81
N MET A 115 -2.07 -4.46 -13.13
CA MET A 115 -0.97 -5.18 -12.49
C MET A 115 0.11 -5.64 -13.47
N ASP A 116 -0.25 -6.04 -14.70
CA ASP A 116 0.74 -6.42 -15.72
C ASP A 116 1.66 -5.26 -16.10
N THR A 117 1.17 -4.03 -16.05
CA THR A 117 1.96 -2.82 -16.40
C THR A 117 2.99 -2.45 -15.33
N LEU A 118 2.90 -3.03 -14.13
CA LEU A 118 3.81 -2.76 -13.02
C LEU A 118 5.06 -3.65 -13.02
N ILE A 119 5.10 -4.66 -13.88
CA ILE A 119 6.23 -5.57 -14.00
C ILE A 119 7.36 -4.82 -14.72
N ASP A 120 8.51 -4.70 -14.06
CA ASP A 120 9.70 -4.00 -14.56
C ASP A 120 10.94 -4.91 -14.47
N ASP A 121 11.91 -4.70 -15.37
CA ASP A 121 13.11 -5.51 -15.57
C ASP A 121 14.25 -5.13 -14.60
N ALA A 122 13.90 -4.77 -13.35
CA ALA A 122 14.77 -4.41 -12.23
C ALA A 122 15.42 -3.00 -12.28
N TYR A 123 14.62 -1.97 -12.01
CA TYR A 123 15.09 -0.60 -11.74
C TYR A 123 16.07 -0.53 -10.54
N THR A 124 17.20 0.15 -10.74
CA THR A 124 18.25 0.36 -9.73
C THR A 124 18.61 1.84 -9.65
N ASP A 125 18.52 2.42 -8.46
CA ASP A 125 18.87 3.81 -8.18
C ASP A 125 19.11 4.01 -6.67
N ARG A 126 19.37 5.25 -6.25
CA ARG A 126 19.42 5.64 -4.84
C ARG A 126 18.09 5.33 -4.17
N SER A 127 18.14 4.95 -2.90
CA SER A 127 16.96 4.46 -2.17
C SER A 127 15.76 5.41 -2.26
N PHE A 128 15.95 6.71 -2.10
CA PHE A 128 14.87 7.69 -2.18
C PHE A 128 14.20 7.76 -3.56
N ASN A 129 14.90 7.45 -4.65
CA ASN A 129 14.31 7.32 -6.00
C ASN A 129 13.55 6.00 -6.16
N VAL A 130 14.11 4.90 -5.63
CA VAL A 130 13.49 3.56 -5.66
C VAL A 130 12.21 3.49 -4.83
N PHE A 131 12.15 4.23 -3.72
CA PHE A 131 10.96 4.33 -2.87
C PHE A 131 10.00 5.45 -3.28
N ASN A 132 10.36 6.27 -4.28
CA ASN A 132 9.46 7.28 -4.80
C ASN A 132 8.38 6.63 -5.67
N VAL A 133 7.13 6.74 -5.24
CA VAL A 133 5.97 6.25 -5.99
C VAL A 133 5.77 7.07 -7.28
N GLY A 134 6.24 8.32 -7.30
CA GLY A 134 6.21 9.24 -8.45
C GLY A 134 4.91 10.05 -8.51
N ASP A 135 4.98 11.24 -9.12
CA ASP A 135 3.88 12.20 -9.13
C ASP A 135 2.66 11.73 -9.92
N GLY A 136 2.85 10.89 -10.94
CA GLY A 136 1.76 10.33 -11.73
C GLY A 136 0.80 9.44 -10.93
N THR A 137 1.31 8.69 -9.95
CA THR A 137 0.47 7.88 -9.04
C THR A 137 -0.24 8.76 -8.02
N ASN A 138 0.42 9.81 -7.52
CA ASN A 138 -0.17 10.79 -6.61
C ASN A 138 -1.28 11.63 -7.27
N ALA A 139 -1.26 11.74 -8.61
CA ALA A 139 -2.25 12.51 -9.37
C ALA A 139 -3.58 11.76 -9.58
N ILE A 140 -3.66 10.47 -9.27
CA ILE A 140 -4.90 9.69 -9.37
C ILE A 140 -5.65 9.82 -8.04
N PRO A 141 -6.85 10.43 -8.01
CA PRO A 141 -7.65 10.49 -6.80
C PRO A 141 -7.98 9.06 -6.34
N ALA A 142 -7.45 8.69 -5.18
CA ALA A 142 -7.67 7.40 -4.56
C ALA A 142 -7.99 7.59 -3.08
N LEU A 143 -8.87 6.74 -2.59
CA LEU A 143 -9.07 6.54 -1.17
C LEU A 143 -8.27 5.31 -0.76
N ALA A 144 -7.59 5.41 0.39
CA ALA A 144 -6.86 4.29 0.96
C ALA A 144 -7.30 4.09 2.41
N GLY A 145 -7.51 2.84 2.78
CA GLY A 145 -7.59 2.39 4.16
C GLY A 145 -6.54 1.32 4.37
N THR A 146 -5.97 1.23 5.58
CA THR A 146 -4.99 0.19 5.88
C THR A 146 -5.29 -0.49 7.20
N ILE A 147 -5.23 -1.81 7.17
CA ILE A 147 -5.44 -2.69 8.32
C ILE A 147 -4.15 -3.48 8.56
N TYR A 148 -3.73 -3.56 9.81
CA TYR A 148 -2.56 -4.35 10.22
C TYR A 148 -3.01 -5.62 10.94
N VAL A 149 -2.35 -6.73 10.63
CA VAL A 149 -2.55 -8.02 11.29
C VAL A 149 -1.20 -8.65 11.65
N PRO A 150 -1.10 -9.49 12.69
CA PRO A 150 0.16 -10.13 13.05
C PRO A 150 0.71 -11.02 11.92
N ILE A 151 2.03 -11.09 11.82
CA ILE A 151 2.70 -12.09 10.98
C ILE A 151 2.77 -13.44 11.72
N SER A 152 2.76 -13.41 13.05
CA SER A 152 2.93 -14.60 13.89
C SER A 152 1.91 -15.69 13.55
N LYS A 153 2.38 -16.95 13.50
CA LYS A 153 1.56 -18.13 13.17
C LYS A 153 0.82 -18.01 11.82
N ASP A 154 1.43 -17.32 10.85
CA ASP A 154 0.88 -17.12 9.52
C ASP A 154 -0.50 -16.45 9.49
N GLN A 155 -0.82 -15.62 10.49
CA GLN A 155 -2.11 -14.93 10.56
C GLN A 155 -2.38 -14.01 9.36
N TYR A 156 -1.34 -13.51 8.70
CA TYR A 156 -1.48 -12.76 7.46
C TYR A 156 -2.05 -13.60 6.29
N LEU A 157 -1.82 -14.92 6.25
CA LEU A 157 -2.45 -15.81 5.25
C LEU A 157 -3.94 -15.96 5.53
N VAL A 158 -4.31 -16.15 6.80
CA VAL A 158 -5.71 -16.18 7.23
C VAL A 158 -6.40 -14.85 6.90
N ALA A 159 -5.71 -13.73 7.09
CA ALA A 159 -6.22 -12.41 6.75
C ALA A 159 -6.43 -12.26 5.24
N LEU A 160 -5.46 -12.68 4.41
CA LEU A 160 -5.56 -12.66 2.96
C LEU A 160 -6.78 -13.45 2.47
N ASP A 161 -6.97 -14.67 2.94
CA ASP A 161 -8.13 -15.50 2.58
C ASP A 161 -9.45 -14.84 3.03
N THR A 162 -9.48 -14.33 4.26
CA THR A 162 -10.66 -13.65 4.82
C THR A 162 -11.04 -12.40 3.99
N ILE A 163 -10.05 -11.61 3.58
CA ILE A 163 -10.24 -10.42 2.74
C ILE A 163 -10.78 -10.83 1.36
N ARG A 164 -10.20 -11.85 0.73
CA ARG A 164 -10.64 -12.34 -0.58
C ARG A 164 -12.07 -12.86 -0.53
N ASP A 165 -12.41 -13.63 0.49
CA ASP A 165 -13.77 -14.14 0.67
C ASP A 165 -14.77 -13.01 0.91
N THR A 166 -14.40 -12.05 1.76
CA THR A 166 -15.24 -10.87 2.04
C THR A 166 -15.45 -10.03 0.78
N ALA A 167 -14.41 -9.82 -0.03
CA ALA A 167 -14.49 -9.06 -1.28
C ALA A 167 -15.44 -9.74 -2.29
N LYS A 168 -15.34 -11.07 -2.43
CA LYS A 168 -16.22 -11.86 -3.29
C LYS A 168 -17.67 -11.83 -2.82
N GLN A 169 -17.91 -11.98 -1.51
CA GLN A 169 -19.25 -11.92 -0.92
C GLN A 169 -19.88 -10.54 -1.13
N TYR A 170 -19.11 -9.47 -0.87
CA TYR A 170 -19.57 -8.10 -1.06
C TYR A 170 -19.91 -7.81 -2.53
N ALA A 171 -19.07 -8.26 -3.46
CA ALA A 171 -19.32 -8.14 -4.89
C ALA A 171 -20.57 -8.92 -5.33
N ALA A 172 -20.78 -10.13 -4.80
CA ALA A 172 -21.95 -10.94 -5.12
C ALA A 172 -23.25 -10.24 -4.67
N ALA A 173 -23.26 -9.71 -3.44
CA ALA A 173 -24.41 -9.08 -2.80
C ALA A 173 -24.73 -7.69 -3.35
N HIS A 174 -23.71 -6.84 -3.56
CA HIS A 174 -23.89 -5.41 -3.85
C HIS A 174 -23.50 -5.01 -5.28
N LYS A 175 -22.87 -5.90 -6.06
CA LYS A 175 -22.24 -5.58 -7.35
C LYS A 175 -21.17 -4.49 -7.26
N HIS A 176 -20.58 -4.32 -6.08
CA HIS A 176 -19.49 -3.38 -5.79
C HIS A 176 -18.18 -4.16 -5.61
N TYR A 177 -17.10 -3.66 -6.20
CA TYR A 177 -15.82 -4.36 -6.23
C TYR A 177 -14.73 -3.48 -5.65
N GLN A 178 -13.75 -4.05 -4.94
CA GLN A 178 -12.46 -3.38 -4.74
C GLN A 178 -11.98 -2.83 -6.08
N THR A 179 -11.76 -1.52 -6.19
CA THR A 179 -11.42 -0.82 -7.45
C THR A 179 -9.92 -0.60 -7.65
N GLY A 180 -9.10 -1.08 -6.71
CA GLY A 180 -7.64 -1.05 -6.81
C GLY A 180 -7.01 -2.33 -6.28
N MET A 181 -5.69 -2.43 -6.40
CA MET A 181 -4.93 -3.52 -5.81
C MET A 181 -4.92 -3.38 -4.28
N ILE A 182 -4.78 -4.51 -3.59
CA ILE A 182 -4.44 -4.52 -2.17
C ILE A 182 -2.93 -4.73 -2.04
N SER A 183 -2.25 -3.83 -1.36
CA SER A 183 -0.81 -3.94 -1.07
C SER A 183 -0.60 -4.63 0.28
N LEU A 184 0.25 -5.65 0.30
CA LEU A 184 0.68 -6.36 1.50
C LEU A 184 2.15 -6.03 1.75
N ARG A 185 2.49 -5.51 2.94
CA ARG A 185 3.86 -5.20 3.34
C ARG A 185 4.17 -5.76 4.72
N PHE A 186 5.39 -6.24 4.93
CA PHE A 186 5.82 -6.86 6.18
C PHE A 186 6.70 -5.90 6.98
N ILE A 187 6.26 -5.55 8.18
CA ILE A 187 6.85 -4.46 8.97
C ILE A 187 7.23 -4.98 10.35
N LYS A 188 8.36 -4.50 10.85
CA LYS A 188 8.82 -4.79 12.21
C LYS A 188 7.98 -4.06 13.25
N GLY A 189 7.69 -4.75 14.35
CA GLY A 189 7.03 -4.14 15.51
C GLY A 189 7.80 -2.93 16.02
N SER A 190 7.07 -1.98 16.60
CA SER A 190 7.64 -0.72 17.10
C SER A 190 7.39 -0.55 18.59
N ILE A 191 8.29 0.20 19.25
CA ILE A 191 8.11 0.63 20.64
C ILE A 191 7.26 1.91 20.76
N ALA A 192 6.85 2.50 19.63
CA ALA A 192 5.98 3.68 19.61
C ALA A 192 4.60 3.33 20.20
N PHE A 193 4.07 4.21 21.04
CA PHE A 193 2.91 3.90 21.88
C PHE A 193 1.63 3.54 21.12
N LEU A 194 1.44 4.10 19.93
CA LEU A 194 0.26 3.87 19.07
C LEU A 194 0.58 3.01 17.84
N SER A 195 1.60 2.14 17.93
CA SER A 195 1.99 1.21 16.89
C SER A 195 1.89 -0.24 17.40
N PRO A 196 1.68 -1.23 16.52
CA PRO A 196 1.80 -2.63 16.93
C PRO A 196 3.19 -2.92 17.49
N ASN A 197 3.24 -3.61 18.64
CA ASN A 197 4.49 -3.96 19.32
C ASN A 197 5.08 -5.32 18.87
N GLU A 198 4.36 -6.05 18.01
CA GLU A 198 4.81 -7.27 17.35
C GLU A 198 4.94 -7.05 15.84
N ASP A 199 5.69 -7.91 15.15
CA ASP A 199 5.82 -7.89 13.70
C ASP A 199 4.46 -8.11 13.02
N TYR A 200 4.14 -7.27 12.04
CA TYR A 200 2.81 -7.23 11.42
C TYR A 200 2.88 -7.10 9.90
N CYS A 201 1.85 -7.63 9.25
CA CYS A 201 1.58 -7.44 7.85
C CYS A 201 0.56 -6.31 7.72
N SER A 202 0.90 -5.32 6.91
CA SER A 202 0.03 -4.22 6.52
C SER A 202 -0.72 -4.56 5.25
N PHE A 203 -2.05 -4.45 5.27
CA PHE A 203 -2.94 -4.59 4.14
C PHE A 203 -3.49 -3.20 3.79
N GLU A 204 -2.96 -2.60 2.73
CA GLU A 204 -3.44 -1.33 2.21
C GLU A 204 -4.45 -1.56 1.08
N PHE A 205 -5.67 -1.09 1.30
CA PHE A 205 -6.81 -1.21 0.40
C PHE A 205 -6.93 0.07 -0.41
N ILE A 206 -6.54 0.01 -1.69
CA ILE A 206 -6.61 1.15 -2.60
C ILE A 206 -7.94 1.12 -3.34
N PHE A 207 -8.67 2.24 -3.29
CA PHE A 207 -9.90 2.45 -4.03
C PHE A 207 -9.70 3.60 -5.00
N THR A 208 -9.78 3.31 -6.30
CA THR A 208 -9.71 4.32 -7.35
C THR A 208 -11.10 4.75 -7.79
N GLY A 209 -11.23 6.01 -8.19
CA GLY A 209 -12.51 6.60 -8.59
C GLY A 209 -13.38 7.05 -7.42
N GLU A 210 -14.51 7.70 -7.74
CA GLU A 210 -15.51 8.17 -6.76
C GLU A 210 -16.25 6.98 -6.12
N THR A 211 -15.56 6.32 -5.20
CA THR A 211 -16.03 5.07 -4.61
C THR A 211 -16.78 5.37 -3.32
N THR A 212 -18.07 5.70 -3.43
CA THR A 212 -18.94 6.00 -2.26
C THR A 212 -19.08 4.82 -1.29
N TYR A 213 -18.73 3.60 -1.72
CA TYR A 213 -18.77 2.38 -0.92
C TYR A 213 -17.40 1.95 -0.35
N ALA A 214 -16.32 2.72 -0.58
CA ALA A 214 -14.97 2.37 -0.10
C ALA A 214 -14.94 2.18 1.42
N GLN A 215 -15.54 3.13 2.16
CA GLN A 215 -15.63 3.05 3.61
C GLN A 215 -16.43 1.82 4.06
N GLU A 216 -17.59 1.56 3.45
CA GLU A 216 -18.43 0.43 3.83
C GLU A 216 -17.70 -0.90 3.58
N MET A 217 -17.06 -1.06 2.42
CA MET A 217 -16.29 -2.26 2.09
C MET A 217 -15.08 -2.44 3.03
N LEU A 218 -14.37 -1.35 3.37
CA LEU A 218 -13.29 -1.39 4.35
C LEU A 218 -13.78 -1.82 5.73
N ASN A 219 -14.94 -1.31 6.17
CA ASN A 219 -15.57 -1.71 7.43
C ASN A 219 -15.93 -3.21 7.41
N GLN A 220 -16.37 -3.75 6.27
CA GLN A 220 -16.62 -5.19 6.13
C GLN A 220 -15.34 -6.02 6.24
N TYR A 221 -14.24 -5.60 5.60
CA TYR A 221 -12.95 -6.26 5.76
C TYR A 221 -12.49 -6.24 7.22
N GLU A 222 -12.55 -5.07 7.86
CA GLU A 222 -12.15 -4.92 9.25
C GLU A 222 -13.00 -5.80 10.18
N ALA A 223 -14.32 -5.80 10.01
CA ALA A 223 -15.23 -6.62 10.80
C ALA A 223 -14.95 -8.12 10.63
N ALA A 224 -14.77 -8.59 9.39
CA ALA A 224 -14.46 -9.98 9.10
C ALA A 224 -13.10 -10.41 9.71
N LEU A 225 -12.09 -9.56 9.59
CA LEU A 225 -10.77 -9.81 10.19
C LEU A 225 -10.84 -9.85 11.72
N ARG A 226 -11.56 -8.92 12.34
CA ARG A 226 -11.77 -8.89 13.81
C ARG A 226 -12.49 -10.14 14.29
N GLN A 227 -13.52 -10.58 13.56
CA GLN A 227 -14.22 -11.82 13.86
C GLN A 227 -13.30 -13.04 13.76
N LYS A 228 -12.39 -13.06 12.77
CA LYS A 228 -11.53 -14.22 12.50
C LYS A 228 -10.29 -14.28 13.38
N LEU A 229 -9.65 -13.15 13.64
CA LEU A 229 -8.35 -13.03 14.31
C LEU A 229 -8.45 -12.53 15.76
N GLY A 230 -9.58 -11.93 16.12
CA GLY A 230 -9.84 -11.33 17.42
C GLY A 230 -9.63 -9.80 17.42
N GLU A 231 -10.45 -9.11 18.21
CA GLU A 231 -10.51 -7.64 18.29
C GLU A 231 -9.16 -6.97 18.63
N ASN A 232 -8.34 -7.61 19.48
CA ASN A 232 -7.06 -7.08 19.94
C ASN A 232 -5.88 -7.42 19.03
N LYS A 233 -6.14 -8.02 17.86
CA LYS A 233 -5.14 -8.44 16.88
C LYS A 233 -5.32 -7.79 15.51
N VAL A 234 -6.17 -6.76 15.43
CA VAL A 234 -6.42 -6.02 14.19
C VAL A 234 -6.25 -4.55 14.50
N TRP A 235 -5.20 -3.95 13.94
CA TRP A 235 -4.89 -2.53 14.09
C TRP A 235 -5.13 -1.77 12.79
N ILE A 236 -5.02 -0.45 12.84
CA ILE A 236 -5.33 0.45 11.73
C ILE A 236 -4.21 1.45 11.48
N HIS A 237 -4.17 2.00 10.28
CA HIS A 237 -3.35 3.15 9.95
C HIS A 237 -4.08 4.46 10.32
N TRP A 238 -3.54 5.21 11.29
CA TRP A 238 -4.17 6.44 11.81
C TRP A 238 -4.36 7.57 10.79
N GLY A 239 -3.55 7.62 9.73
CA GLY A 239 -3.62 8.64 8.68
C GLY A 239 -4.46 8.28 7.45
N GLN A 240 -5.29 7.24 7.52
CA GLN A 240 -6.06 6.73 6.37
C GLN A 240 -7.51 6.45 6.77
N LEU A 241 -8.35 5.98 5.83
CA LEU A 241 -9.74 5.62 6.14
C LEU A 241 -9.78 4.55 7.23
N VAL A 242 -10.66 4.75 8.21
CA VAL A 242 -10.87 3.89 9.37
C VAL A 242 -12.36 3.84 9.70
N ASP A 243 -12.87 2.74 10.25
CA ASP A 243 -14.25 2.71 10.74
C ASP A 243 -14.37 3.62 11.97
N GLU A 244 -15.07 4.75 11.80
CA GLU A 244 -15.33 5.78 12.81
C GLU A 244 -16.28 5.34 13.93
N THR A 245 -17.05 4.28 13.74
CA THR A 245 -18.11 3.88 14.68
C THR A 245 -17.60 3.09 15.88
N LYS A 246 -16.46 2.41 15.76
CA LYS A 246 -15.87 1.53 16.79
C LYS A 246 -14.67 2.12 17.51
N VAL A 247 -14.48 3.41 17.38
CA VAL A 247 -13.17 3.99 17.55
C VAL A 247 -12.74 4.13 19.01
N LYS A 248 -13.67 4.51 19.90
CA LYS A 248 -13.43 4.65 21.35
C LYS A 248 -12.88 3.40 22.05
N GLU A 249 -13.01 2.22 21.44
CA GLU A 249 -12.52 0.96 22.00
C GLU A 249 -11.14 0.56 21.47
N ARG A 250 -10.63 1.24 20.42
CA ARG A 250 -9.39 0.90 19.73
C ARG A 250 -8.15 1.10 20.60
N GLY A 251 -8.19 2.03 21.56
CA GLY A 251 -7.08 2.26 22.48
C GLY A 251 -6.63 0.98 23.21
N LYS A 252 -7.57 0.05 23.48
CA LYS A 252 -7.28 -1.25 24.13
C LYS A 252 -6.36 -2.17 23.31
N GLN A 253 -6.22 -1.92 22.02
CA GLN A 253 -5.38 -2.70 21.11
C GLN A 253 -3.89 -2.33 21.23
N TYR A 254 -3.58 -1.17 21.82
CA TYR A 254 -2.23 -0.64 21.89
C TYR A 254 -1.73 -0.66 23.33
N ALA A 255 -0.71 -1.48 23.61
CA ALA A 255 -0.14 -1.60 24.96
C ALA A 255 0.41 -0.26 25.49
N GLY A 256 0.85 0.64 24.60
CA GLY A 256 1.37 1.95 24.97
C GLY A 256 0.30 3.04 25.13
N PHE A 257 -0.98 2.71 24.95
CA PHE A 257 -2.05 3.70 24.87
C PHE A 257 -2.17 4.59 26.10
N ASP A 258 -2.14 4.02 27.30
CA ASP A 258 -2.23 4.79 28.54
C ASP A 258 -1.04 5.75 28.71
N LYS A 259 0.16 5.28 28.34
CA LYS A 259 1.36 6.14 28.38
C LYS A 259 1.30 7.27 27.35
N TRP A 260 0.74 7.01 26.17
CA TRP A 260 0.50 8.05 25.18
C TRP A 260 -0.45 9.13 25.72
N LYS A 261 -1.55 8.74 26.40
CA LYS A 261 -2.49 9.70 27.00
C LYS A 261 -1.81 10.57 28.04
N GLU A 262 -1.01 9.99 28.93
CA GLU A 262 -0.22 10.75 29.92
C GLU A 262 0.66 11.81 29.26
N VAL A 263 1.44 11.40 28.25
CA VAL A 263 2.33 12.31 27.50
C VAL A 263 1.54 13.39 26.76
N LYS A 264 0.37 13.06 26.19
CA LYS A 264 -0.49 14.05 25.53
C LYS A 264 -1.00 15.10 26.52
N THR A 265 -1.47 14.68 27.70
CA THR A 265 -1.93 15.60 28.74
C THR A 265 -0.79 16.46 29.28
N GLU A 266 0.42 15.92 29.41
CA GLU A 266 1.60 16.67 29.84
C GLU A 266 2.00 17.75 28.83
N LEU A 267 2.04 17.41 27.53
CA LEU A 267 2.49 18.30 26.47
C LEU A 267 1.42 19.30 26.00
N ASP A 268 0.15 18.97 26.19
CA ASP A 268 -0.99 19.79 25.75
C ASP A 268 -2.13 19.77 26.79
N PRO A 269 -1.90 20.32 28.00
CA PRO A 269 -2.87 20.30 29.10
C PRO A 269 -4.15 21.08 28.78
N ASP A 270 -4.06 22.07 27.90
CA ASP A 270 -5.19 22.90 27.46
C ASP A 270 -5.94 22.31 26.26
N GLY A 271 -5.46 21.20 25.67
CA GLY A 271 -6.09 20.54 24.53
C GLY A 271 -6.05 21.35 23.22
N ARG A 272 -5.03 22.19 23.01
CA ARG A 272 -4.89 23.04 21.81
C ARG A 272 -4.59 22.24 20.55
N PHE A 273 -3.93 21.10 20.71
CA PHE A 273 -3.61 20.16 19.64
C PHE A 273 -4.54 18.97 19.74
N THR A 274 -5.85 19.22 19.64
CA THR A 274 -6.88 18.17 19.60
C THR A 274 -7.51 18.09 18.21
N GLY A 275 -7.74 16.86 17.74
CA GLY A 275 -8.39 16.58 16.47
C GLY A 275 -9.07 15.23 16.48
N TRP A 276 -8.67 14.35 15.55
CA TRP A 276 -9.25 13.03 15.36
C TRP A 276 -9.20 12.19 16.64
N GLU A 277 -8.21 12.35 17.51
CA GLU A 277 -8.11 11.61 18.77
C GLU A 277 -9.31 11.80 19.70
N THR A 278 -10.06 12.89 19.60
CA THR A 278 -11.21 13.14 20.50
C THR A 278 -12.46 12.34 20.12
N THR A 279 -12.61 12.01 18.84
CA THR A 279 -13.56 10.99 18.33
C THR A 279 -12.95 9.59 18.36
N VAL A 280 -11.61 9.60 18.28
CA VAL A 280 -10.57 8.58 18.33
C VAL A 280 -10.59 7.57 19.49
N LEU A 281 -10.57 8.15 20.67
CA LEU A 281 -9.92 7.61 21.86
C LEU A 281 -10.72 7.97 23.11
#